data_AF-A0A4U0UTS2-F1
#
_entry.id   AF-A0A4U0UTS2-F1
#
_cell.length_a   1.000
_cell.length_b   1.000
_cell.length_c   1.000
_cell.angle_alpha   90.00
_cell.angle_beta   90.00
_cell.angle_gamma   90.00
#
_symmetry.space_group_name_H-M   'P 1'
#
loop_
_entity.id
_entity.type
_entity.pdbx_description
1 polymer ?
#
loop_
_entity_poly.entity_id
_entity_poly.type
_entity_poly.pdbx_seq_one_letter_code
_entity_poly.pdbx_strand_id
1 'polypeptide(L)'
;MNDNMTAMNHGKAAIPNGLESSRLWRLPAELRNYIYELALRQPEPIEVRWLHDSEPPKSLASTSVNAHPAALLSTCKTVRTECSEFLYAINTFVSHSREPHLLKSRMAGEFFYQIGHANKLAVRSIAIHVGQFHSLTTPFLTMALEEILELAEKKPRVTVKAQVTIKTSGHSRQVIILMPNIAAAFQSLALKKEADFRDVEGGGGVILREREILGELREAHQLWVAKALKGTRAIHDQEAYYAAWHLDDAETLINLERGMETFKRWEARLSGQMLGQRNQPAGMSAAVNFVNALATQTMSDKADFVFVSLDFEGDIHSRGLTEFGYATLDTRDVIADRPTIFGHNYALASNHKRGFLFGDVTRIDVPQLGATIRQVCHVTDVDGMDRRMVLVGHGINNELSHMAAHGVRLEDLPGVVGTIDTGQLSKVVLGQAGTLERLLTSLEIPLTRNRHGFADSLHCAGNDAHYTLRALLLLLHTQSSPTSGGSIDLLEQMARAPLPERAVATKNDDWDAHLDRELFEHFGSIGE
;
A
#
# COMPACT_ATOMS: atom_id res chain seq x y z
N MET A 1 -36.83 -63.69 25.89
CA MET A 1 -35.99 -63.95 24.71
C MET A 1 -35.62 -62.59 24.15
N ASN A 2 -34.34 -62.23 24.24
CA ASN A 2 -33.84 -60.87 24.11
C ASN A 2 -33.71 -60.46 22.64
N ASP A 3 -34.50 -59.46 22.23
CA ASP A 3 -34.27 -58.69 21.01
C ASP A 3 -33.24 -57.59 21.31
N ASN A 4 -31.99 -57.87 20.95
CA ASN A 4 -30.94 -56.87 20.92
C ASN A 4 -31.09 -56.02 19.64
N MET A 5 -31.65 -54.82 19.80
CA MET A 5 -31.56 -53.74 18.82
C MET A 5 -30.10 -53.28 18.69
N THR A 6 -29.39 -53.81 17.70
CA THR A 6 -28.09 -53.30 17.26
C THR A 6 -28.32 -52.01 16.49
N ALA A 7 -28.26 -50.87 17.19
CA ALA A 7 -28.25 -49.56 16.56
C ALA A 7 -26.99 -49.42 15.69
N MET A 8 -27.18 -49.47 14.37
CA MET A 8 -26.16 -49.10 13.41
C MET A 8 -25.82 -47.62 13.59
N ASN A 9 -24.68 -47.35 14.24
CA ASN A 9 -24.02 -46.06 14.20
C ASN A 9 -23.67 -45.74 12.75
N HIS A 10 -24.50 -44.94 12.07
CA HIS A 10 -24.12 -44.31 10.82
C HIS A 10 -22.84 -43.51 11.08
N GLY A 11 -21.77 -43.93 10.41
CA GLY A 11 -20.48 -43.26 10.46
C GLY A 11 -20.67 -41.77 10.29
N LYS A 12 -20.33 -41.00 11.33
CA LYS A 12 -19.97 -39.59 11.18
C LYS A 12 -18.86 -39.57 10.14
N ALA A 13 -19.22 -39.19 8.91
CA ALA A 13 -18.25 -38.84 7.89
C ALA A 13 -17.28 -37.85 8.55
N ALA A 14 -16.02 -38.26 8.68
CA ALA A 14 -14.97 -37.38 9.15
C ALA A 14 -14.93 -36.22 8.16
N ILE A 15 -15.53 -35.09 8.52
CA ILE A 15 -15.41 -33.87 7.74
C ILE A 15 -13.90 -33.58 7.73
N PRO A 16 -13.24 -33.57 6.57
CA PRO A 16 -11.82 -33.23 6.50
C PRO A 16 -11.72 -31.71 6.71
N ASN A 17 -11.94 -31.26 7.94
CA ASN A 17 -11.83 -29.87 8.37
C ASN A 17 -10.34 -29.52 8.59
N GLY A 18 -9.49 -29.87 7.63
CA GLY A 18 -8.06 -29.59 7.65
C GLY A 18 -7.76 -28.40 6.76
N LEU A 19 -7.39 -27.26 7.34
CA LEU A 19 -6.84 -26.02 6.74
C LEU A 19 -7.59 -25.35 5.55
N GLU A 20 -8.18 -26.09 4.62
CA GLU A 20 -8.87 -25.61 3.40
C GLU A 20 -10.12 -24.76 3.70
N SER A 21 -10.67 -24.89 4.91
CA SER A 21 -11.78 -24.06 5.37
C SER A 21 -11.36 -22.67 5.86
N SER A 22 -10.07 -22.45 6.14
CA SER A 22 -9.59 -21.16 6.62
C SER A 22 -9.50 -20.14 5.48
N ARG A 23 -10.11 -18.97 5.69
CA ARG A 23 -10.15 -17.87 4.71
C ARG A 23 -8.75 -17.41 4.31
N LEU A 24 -7.76 -17.54 5.19
CA LEU A 24 -6.38 -17.20 4.91
C LEU A 24 -5.79 -18.08 3.80
N TRP A 25 -6.13 -19.38 3.78
CA TRP A 25 -5.62 -20.33 2.78
C TRP A 25 -6.30 -20.22 1.42
N ARG A 26 -7.43 -19.52 1.33
CA ARG A 26 -8.07 -19.17 0.06
C ARG A 26 -7.39 -18.01 -0.65
N LEU A 27 -6.50 -17.29 0.04
CA LEU A 27 -5.74 -16.21 -0.56
C LEU A 27 -4.56 -16.78 -1.38
N PRO A 28 -4.19 -16.16 -2.50
CA PRO A 28 -2.91 -16.39 -3.17
C PRO A 28 -1.72 -16.27 -2.22
N ALA A 29 -0.64 -17.00 -2.51
CA ALA A 29 0.53 -17.07 -1.63
C ALA A 29 1.15 -15.69 -1.38
N GLU A 30 1.10 -14.81 -2.37
CA GLU A 30 1.61 -13.43 -2.32
C GLU A 30 0.88 -12.61 -1.26
N LEU A 31 -0.45 -12.71 -1.21
CA LEU A 31 -1.26 -12.00 -0.22
C LEU A 31 -1.06 -12.59 1.18
N ARG A 32 -0.89 -13.91 1.30
CA ARG A 32 -0.56 -14.53 2.59
C ARG A 32 0.80 -14.04 3.09
N ASN A 33 1.81 -14.03 2.23
CA ASN A 33 3.15 -13.53 2.56
C ASN A 33 3.12 -12.06 2.99
N TYR A 34 2.34 -11.22 2.31
CA TYR A 34 2.17 -9.83 2.70
C TYR A 34 1.51 -9.68 4.07
N ILE A 35 0.47 -10.48 4.36
CA ILE A 35 -0.17 -10.51 5.69
C ILE A 35 0.83 -10.96 6.76
N TYR A 36 1.62 -12.00 6.49
CA TYR A 36 2.65 -12.49 7.41
C TYR A 36 3.71 -11.44 7.67
N GLU A 37 4.18 -10.75 6.63
CA GLU A 37 5.15 -9.67 6.77
C GLU A 37 4.62 -8.56 7.67
N LEU A 38 3.38 -8.10 7.43
CA LEU A 38 2.74 -7.08 8.28
C LEU A 38 2.56 -7.54 9.73
N ALA A 39 2.22 -8.82 9.94
CA ALA A 39 2.00 -9.36 11.28
C ALA A 39 3.31 -9.62 12.07
N LEU A 40 4.39 -9.98 11.38
CA LEU A 40 5.65 -10.40 11.99
C LEU A 40 6.67 -9.26 12.10
N ARG A 41 6.55 -8.22 11.26
CA ARG A 41 7.47 -7.08 11.28
C ARG A 41 7.32 -6.31 12.59
N GLN A 42 8.42 -6.19 13.31
CA GLN A 42 8.51 -5.38 14.53
C GLN A 42 9.15 -4.04 14.19
N PRO A 43 8.56 -2.91 14.64
CA PRO A 43 9.16 -1.59 14.45
C PRO A 43 10.44 -1.44 15.29
N GLU A 44 10.51 -2.15 16.42
CA GLU A 44 11.65 -2.19 17.31
C GLU A 44 12.38 -3.53 17.20
N PRO A 45 13.68 -3.57 17.47
CA PRO A 45 14.41 -4.83 17.45
C PRO A 45 13.83 -5.86 18.44
N ILE A 46 13.89 -7.13 18.05
CA ILE A 46 13.44 -8.25 18.88
C ILE A 46 14.56 -8.63 19.85
N GLU A 47 14.31 -8.53 21.14
CA GLU A 47 15.22 -8.98 22.19
C GLU A 47 15.26 -10.52 22.25
N VAL A 48 16.47 -11.06 22.14
CA VAL A 48 16.77 -12.47 22.42
C VAL A 48 17.12 -12.56 23.90
N ARG A 49 16.19 -13.05 24.73
CA ARG A 49 16.35 -13.10 26.19
C ARG A 49 16.91 -14.44 26.66
N TRP A 50 17.97 -14.37 27.45
CA TRP A 50 18.63 -15.49 28.08
C TRP A 50 18.33 -15.44 29.58
N LEU A 51 17.88 -16.56 30.17
CA LEU A 51 17.66 -16.65 31.61
C LEU A 51 18.97 -16.85 32.37
N HIS A 52 19.80 -17.74 31.83
CA HIS A 52 21.11 -18.08 32.34
C HIS A 52 22.06 -18.25 31.16
N ASP A 53 23.35 -17.92 31.35
CA ASP A 53 24.35 -17.96 30.28
C ASP A 53 24.64 -19.39 29.76
N SER A 54 24.18 -20.41 30.49
CA SER A 54 24.29 -21.83 30.13
C SER A 54 23.01 -22.43 29.53
N GLU A 55 21.89 -21.70 29.52
CA GLU A 55 20.61 -22.20 29.05
C GLU A 55 20.22 -21.58 27.70
N PRO A 56 19.53 -22.32 26.83
CA PRO A 56 18.99 -21.74 25.61
C PRO A 56 18.06 -20.55 25.93
N PRO A 57 18.03 -19.50 25.08
CA PRO A 57 17.07 -18.41 25.17
C PRO A 57 15.66 -19.00 25.15
N LYS A 58 14.92 -18.71 26.22
CA LYS A 58 13.59 -19.30 26.45
C LYS A 58 12.51 -18.62 25.62
N SER A 59 12.74 -17.38 25.19
CA SER A 59 11.75 -16.62 24.42
C SER A 59 12.36 -15.45 23.64
N LEU A 60 11.68 -15.12 22.54
CA LEU A 60 11.81 -13.85 21.84
C LEU A 60 10.86 -12.85 22.50
N ALA A 61 11.36 -11.68 22.86
CA ALA A 61 10.56 -10.59 23.41
C ALA A 61 10.73 -9.35 22.53
N SER A 62 9.71 -8.50 22.48
CA SER A 62 9.83 -7.17 21.88
C SER A 62 9.33 -6.15 22.89
N THR A 63 9.97 -4.99 22.92
CA THR A 63 9.53 -3.81 23.68
C THR A 63 8.40 -3.05 22.98
N SER A 64 8.08 -3.45 21.74
CA SER A 64 7.02 -2.84 20.93
C SER A 64 5.62 -3.26 21.39
N VAL A 65 4.60 -2.79 20.67
CA VAL A 65 3.18 -3.11 20.86
C VAL A 65 2.90 -4.62 20.86
N ASN A 66 3.73 -5.43 20.19
CA ASN A 66 3.59 -6.89 20.20
C ASN A 66 4.63 -7.55 21.11
N ALA A 67 4.23 -7.83 22.36
CA ALA A 67 5.07 -8.50 23.35
C ALA A 67 5.49 -9.94 22.94
N HIS A 68 4.83 -10.55 21.95
CA HIS A 68 5.05 -11.93 21.52
C HIS A 68 5.27 -12.00 20.00
N PRO A 69 6.45 -11.58 19.50
CA PRO A 69 6.75 -11.50 18.07
C PRO A 69 6.66 -12.85 17.34
N ALA A 70 6.79 -13.97 18.07
CA ALA A 70 6.67 -15.32 17.53
C ALA A 70 5.27 -15.95 17.71
N ALA A 71 4.28 -15.23 18.22
CA ALA A 71 2.95 -15.80 18.50
C ALA A 71 2.29 -16.42 17.26
N LEU A 72 2.47 -15.84 16.07
CA LEU A 72 1.91 -16.40 14.84
C LEU A 72 2.48 -17.80 14.52
N LEU A 73 3.74 -18.07 14.90
CA LEU A 73 4.40 -19.36 14.68
C LEU A 73 3.86 -20.48 15.58
N SER A 74 3.09 -20.15 16.62
CA SER A 74 2.48 -21.16 17.50
C SER A 74 1.13 -21.69 16.99
N THR A 75 0.57 -21.08 15.95
CA THR A 75 -0.80 -21.38 15.46
C THR A 75 -0.94 -22.78 14.87
N CYS A 76 -0.24 -23.08 13.78
CA CYS A 76 -0.22 -24.41 13.17
C CYS A 76 1.11 -24.70 12.46
N LYS A 77 1.36 -25.98 12.12
CA LYS A 77 2.62 -26.41 11.49
C LYS A 77 2.87 -25.69 10.16
N THR A 78 1.84 -25.52 9.32
CA THR A 78 2.00 -24.89 8.01
C THR A 78 2.33 -23.41 8.11
N VAL A 79 1.60 -22.65 8.94
CA VAL A 79 1.91 -21.24 9.21
C VAL A 79 3.30 -21.11 9.80
N ARG A 80 3.69 -21.97 10.74
CA ARG A 80 5.05 -21.98 11.29
C ARG A 80 6.11 -22.14 10.19
N THR A 81 5.93 -23.08 9.27
CA THR A 81 6.87 -23.32 8.16
C THR A 81 6.94 -22.12 7.22
N GLU A 82 5.81 -21.53 6.82
CA GLU A 82 5.79 -20.39 5.90
C GLU A 82 6.34 -19.11 6.56
N CYS A 83 6.04 -18.88 7.85
CA CYS A 83 6.32 -17.62 8.52
C CYS A 83 7.68 -17.54 9.21
N SER A 84 8.31 -18.68 9.56
CA SER A 84 9.52 -18.62 10.39
C SER A 84 10.64 -17.89 9.67
N GLU A 85 10.86 -18.16 8.38
CA GLU A 85 11.88 -17.48 7.59
C GLU A 85 11.60 -15.97 7.48
N PHE A 86 10.34 -15.57 7.29
CA PHE A 86 9.95 -14.15 7.29
C PHE A 86 10.30 -13.46 8.60
N LEU A 87 9.95 -14.06 9.75
CA LEU A 87 10.26 -13.50 11.06
C LEU A 87 11.76 -13.17 11.18
N TYR A 88 12.64 -14.06 10.70
CA TYR A 88 14.09 -13.84 10.77
C TYR A 88 14.63 -12.92 9.67
N ALA A 89 14.00 -12.90 8.50
CA ALA A 89 14.46 -12.08 7.36
C ALA A 89 14.15 -10.60 7.50
N ILE A 90 13.01 -10.24 8.10
CA ILE A 90 12.52 -8.85 8.10
C ILE A 90 12.79 -8.11 9.42
N ASN A 91 13.26 -8.79 10.46
CA ASN A 91 13.49 -8.21 11.78
C ASN A 91 14.97 -8.11 12.12
N THR A 92 15.29 -7.17 13.02
CA THR A 92 16.59 -7.11 13.68
C THR A 92 16.49 -7.77 15.05
N PHE A 93 17.42 -8.66 15.37
CA PHE A 93 17.47 -9.33 16.67
C PHE A 93 18.56 -8.72 17.53
N VAL A 94 18.27 -8.46 18.80
CA VAL A 94 19.22 -7.88 19.75
C VAL A 94 19.47 -8.85 20.89
N SER A 95 20.72 -9.22 21.09
CA SER A 95 21.14 -10.01 22.24
C SER A 95 21.72 -9.10 23.31
N HIS A 96 21.13 -9.14 24.50
CA HIS A 96 21.68 -8.48 25.68
C HIS A 96 22.46 -9.50 26.51
N SER A 97 23.71 -9.19 26.79
CA SER A 97 24.54 -9.97 27.71
C SER A 97 24.73 -9.17 29.00
N ARG A 98 24.42 -9.80 30.14
CA ARG A 98 24.63 -9.21 31.47
C ARG A 98 26.10 -9.22 31.88
N GLU A 99 26.87 -10.14 31.31
CA GLU A 99 28.28 -10.35 31.63
C GLU A 99 29.14 -10.00 30.41
N PRO A 100 29.78 -8.81 30.38
CA PRO A 100 30.53 -8.33 29.21
C PRO A 100 31.62 -9.29 28.70
N HIS A 101 32.08 -10.18 29.56
CA HIS A 101 33.20 -11.11 29.36
C HIS A 101 32.75 -12.54 28.99
N LEU A 102 31.46 -12.88 29.09
CA LEU A 102 30.96 -14.18 28.65
C LEU A 102 30.52 -14.10 27.18
N LEU A 103 31.43 -14.60 26.33
CA LEU A 103 31.36 -14.94 24.91
C LEU A 103 30.01 -14.62 24.22
N LYS A 104 29.85 -13.36 23.81
CA LYS A 104 28.69 -12.90 23.03
C LYS A 104 28.59 -13.56 21.67
N SER A 105 29.73 -13.98 21.13
CA SER A 105 29.83 -14.83 19.94
C SER A 105 29.19 -16.21 20.17
N ARG A 106 29.32 -16.80 21.36
CA ARG A 106 28.60 -18.04 21.71
C ARG A 106 27.11 -17.82 21.77
N MET A 107 26.63 -16.72 22.35
CA MET A 107 25.18 -16.42 22.37
C MET A 107 24.60 -16.31 20.96
N ALA A 108 25.28 -15.61 20.06
CA ALA A 108 24.86 -15.54 18.66
C ALA A 108 24.97 -16.90 17.94
N GLY A 109 26.04 -17.67 18.21
CA GLY A 109 26.21 -19.03 17.69
C GLY A 109 25.11 -19.98 18.12
N GLU A 110 24.77 -19.97 19.41
CA GLU A 110 23.69 -20.74 20.01
C GLU A 110 22.31 -20.30 19.50
N PHE A 111 22.08 -19.00 19.36
CA PHE A 111 20.88 -18.47 18.70
C PHE A 111 20.74 -19.04 17.28
N PHE A 112 21.79 -18.96 16.46
CA PHE A 112 21.78 -19.52 15.11
C PHE A 112 21.59 -21.04 15.08
N TYR A 113 22.12 -21.75 16.08
CA TYR A 113 21.94 -23.20 16.20
C TYR A 113 20.48 -23.55 16.46
N GLN A 114 19.82 -22.85 17.39
CA GLN A 114 18.47 -23.17 17.83
C GLN A 114 17.38 -22.80 16.84
N ILE A 115 17.53 -21.70 16.11
CA ILE A 115 16.54 -21.32 15.08
C ILE A 115 16.57 -22.28 13.89
N GLY A 116 17.61 -23.12 13.79
CA GLY A 116 17.78 -24.11 12.74
C GLY A 116 18.39 -23.53 11.47
N HIS A 117 18.81 -24.42 10.56
CA HIS A 117 19.61 -24.05 9.39
C HIS A 117 18.87 -23.10 8.43
N ALA A 118 17.59 -23.36 8.12
CA ALA A 118 16.81 -22.54 7.18
C ALA A 118 16.65 -21.10 7.69
N ASN A 119 16.18 -20.94 8.93
CA ASN A 119 16.01 -19.63 9.55
C ASN A 119 17.34 -18.88 9.73
N LYS A 120 18.43 -19.60 10.03
CA LYS A 120 19.78 -19.03 10.09
C LYS A 120 20.21 -18.40 8.76
N LEU A 121 19.82 -18.97 7.61
CA LEU A 121 20.08 -18.38 6.30
C LEU A 121 19.19 -17.16 6.03
N ALA A 122 18.01 -17.12 6.64
CA ALA A 122 17.07 -16.02 6.51
C ALA A 122 17.47 -14.80 7.34
N VAL A 123 18.15 -14.96 8.49
CA VAL A 123 18.58 -13.84 9.34
C VAL A 123 19.39 -12.82 8.54
N ARG A 124 18.94 -11.56 8.50
CA ARG A 124 19.64 -10.46 7.81
C ARG A 124 20.36 -9.51 8.75
N SER A 125 19.90 -9.34 9.99
CA SER A 125 20.40 -8.31 10.90
C SER A 125 20.40 -8.79 12.35
N ILE A 126 21.57 -8.73 13.00
CA ILE A 126 21.75 -8.96 14.43
C ILE A 126 22.48 -7.78 15.04
N ALA A 127 22.01 -7.31 16.19
CA ALA A 127 22.74 -6.43 17.07
C ALA A 127 23.14 -7.17 18.36
N ILE A 128 24.36 -6.94 18.82
CA ILE A 128 24.90 -7.51 20.05
C ILE A 128 25.18 -6.36 21.00
N HIS A 129 24.49 -6.32 22.14
CA HIS A 129 24.76 -5.33 23.17
C HIS A 129 26.02 -5.73 23.95
N VAL A 130 27.10 -4.97 23.76
CA VAL A 130 28.43 -5.27 24.29
C VAL A 130 28.54 -4.88 25.77
N GLY A 131 27.54 -4.19 26.32
CA GLY A 131 27.47 -3.82 27.73
C GLY A 131 27.84 -2.36 27.97
N GLN A 132 28.11 -2.04 29.24
CA GLN A 132 28.44 -0.70 29.68
C GLN A 132 29.92 -0.58 30.00
N PHE A 133 30.60 0.39 29.36
CA PHE A 133 32.03 0.64 29.55
C PHE A 133 32.27 2.10 29.96
N HIS A 134 33.32 2.32 30.75
CA HIS A 134 33.75 3.66 31.13
C HIS A 134 34.71 4.29 30.10
N SER A 135 35.26 3.47 29.20
CA SER A 135 36.22 3.89 28.17
C SER A 135 36.16 2.97 26.95
N LEU A 136 36.40 3.54 25.77
CA LEU A 136 36.42 2.83 24.48
C LEU A 136 37.69 2.01 24.21
N THR A 137 38.73 2.20 25.02
CA THR A 137 40.03 1.52 24.85
C THR A 137 40.24 0.39 25.85
N THR A 138 39.22 0.04 26.63
CA THR A 138 39.34 -1.06 27.59
C THR A 138 39.65 -2.40 26.88
N PRO A 139 40.58 -3.21 27.42
CA PRO A 139 40.91 -4.51 26.83
C PRO A 139 39.69 -5.41 26.63
N PHE A 140 38.73 -5.37 27.57
CA PHE A 140 37.49 -6.14 27.50
C PHE A 140 36.58 -5.72 26.32
N LEU A 141 36.42 -4.42 26.08
CA LEU A 141 35.65 -3.96 24.91
C LEU A 141 36.33 -4.41 23.61
N THR A 142 37.66 -4.29 23.57
CA THR A 142 38.44 -4.70 22.41
C THR A 142 38.27 -6.19 22.11
N MET A 143 38.42 -7.06 23.11
CA MET A 143 38.20 -8.51 22.98
C MET A 143 36.78 -8.81 22.51
N ALA A 144 35.77 -8.18 23.10
CA ALA A 144 34.38 -8.41 22.72
C ALA A 144 34.08 -7.98 21.27
N LEU A 145 34.66 -6.87 20.81
CA LEU A 145 34.52 -6.43 19.42
C LEU A 145 35.25 -7.36 18.43
N GLU A 146 36.40 -7.92 18.81
CA GLU A 146 37.10 -8.93 18.00
C GLU A 146 36.28 -10.21 17.81
N GLU A 147 35.65 -10.71 18.88
CA GLU A 147 34.76 -11.86 18.77
C GLU A 147 33.54 -11.60 17.89
N ILE A 148 32.98 -10.38 17.95
CA ILE A 148 31.84 -9.98 17.11
C ILE A 148 32.29 -9.82 15.65
N LEU A 149 33.51 -9.35 15.41
CA LEU A 149 34.10 -9.28 14.08
C LEU A 149 34.28 -10.68 13.48
N GLU A 150 34.86 -11.62 14.25
CA GLU A 150 35.02 -13.01 13.82
C GLU A 150 33.67 -13.65 13.47
N LEU A 151 32.63 -13.34 14.24
CA LEU A 151 31.26 -13.77 13.93
C LEU A 151 30.76 -13.20 12.59
N ALA A 152 30.99 -11.90 12.35
CA ALA A 152 30.60 -11.24 11.11
C ALA A 152 31.33 -11.83 9.89
N GLU A 153 32.62 -12.12 10.02
CA GLU A 153 33.43 -12.77 8.99
C GLU A 153 32.93 -14.19 8.68
N LYS A 154 32.57 -14.97 9.72
CA LYS A 154 31.96 -16.31 9.56
C LYS A 154 30.54 -16.28 8.98
N LYS A 155 29.90 -15.10 8.89
CA LYS A 155 28.49 -14.91 8.51
C LYS A 155 28.32 -13.68 7.61
N PRO A 156 28.93 -13.65 6.41
CA PRO A 156 28.96 -12.45 5.56
C PRO A 156 27.58 -11.98 5.06
N ARG A 157 26.55 -12.85 5.11
CA ARG A 157 25.17 -12.52 4.73
C ARG A 157 24.38 -11.83 5.85
N VAL A 158 24.91 -11.83 7.08
CA VAL A 158 24.26 -11.23 8.23
C VAL A 158 24.92 -9.90 8.52
N THR A 159 24.13 -8.82 8.55
CA THR A 159 24.58 -7.54 9.06
C THR A 159 24.73 -7.66 10.57
N VAL A 160 25.97 -7.64 11.07
CA VAL A 160 26.25 -7.70 12.51
C VAL A 160 26.57 -6.29 13.01
N LYS A 161 25.85 -5.87 14.05
CA LYS A 161 26.03 -4.57 14.72
C LYS A 161 26.48 -4.82 16.16
N ALA A 162 27.48 -4.09 16.63
CA ALA A 162 27.80 -4.03 18.05
C ALA A 162 27.18 -2.76 18.65
N GLN A 163 26.38 -2.90 19.69
CA GLN A 163 25.83 -1.79 20.44
C GLN A 163 26.60 -1.65 21.76
N VAL A 164 27.39 -0.59 21.89
CA VAL A 164 28.22 -0.31 23.05
C VAL A 164 27.57 0.82 23.84
N THR A 165 27.34 0.67 25.13
CA THR A 165 26.93 1.79 25.98
C THR A 165 28.15 2.32 26.72
N ILE A 166 28.44 3.60 26.58
CA ILE A 166 29.53 4.27 27.27
C ILE A 166 28.93 5.07 28.42
N LYS A 167 29.35 4.76 29.64
CA LYS A 167 29.00 5.49 30.87
C LYS A 167 30.05 6.54 31.15
N THR A 168 29.62 7.79 31.20
CA THR A 168 30.42 8.94 31.64
C THR A 168 29.78 9.51 32.90
N SER A 169 30.52 10.30 33.69
CA SER A 169 30.02 10.90 34.94
C SER A 169 28.73 11.70 34.71
N GLY A 170 27.59 11.07 35.01
CA GLY A 170 26.25 11.63 34.86
C GLY A 170 25.48 11.28 33.58
N HIS A 171 26.10 10.69 32.55
CA HIS A 171 25.44 10.42 31.27
C HIS A 171 25.82 9.06 30.68
N SER A 172 24.84 8.35 30.13
CA SER A 172 25.06 7.12 29.35
C SER A 172 24.78 7.39 27.87
N ARG A 173 25.73 7.07 26.98
CA ARG A 173 25.55 7.19 25.53
C ARG A 173 25.65 5.83 24.86
N GLN A 174 24.69 5.50 24.00
CA GLN A 174 24.78 4.30 23.16
C GLN A 174 25.51 4.63 21.85
N VAL A 175 26.43 3.77 21.47
CA VAL A 175 27.21 3.83 20.24
C VAL A 175 26.95 2.55 19.46
N ILE A 176 26.62 2.69 18.18
CA ILE A 176 26.36 1.56 17.29
C ILE A 176 27.53 1.45 16.31
N ILE A 177 28.19 0.30 16.30
CA ILE A 177 29.34 -0.02 15.44
C ILE A 177 28.87 -1.06 14.41
N LEU A 178 29.00 -0.75 13.13
CA LEU A 178 28.68 -1.67 12.04
C LEU A 178 29.91 -2.52 11.70
N MET A 179 29.76 -3.84 11.73
CA MET A 179 30.82 -4.78 11.31
C MET A 179 30.73 -5.04 9.80
N PRO A 180 31.86 -5.19 9.07
CA PRO A 180 33.24 -5.29 9.56
C PRO A 180 33.98 -3.95 9.73
N ASN A 181 33.33 -2.80 9.49
CA ASN A 181 34.01 -1.51 9.38
C ASN A 181 34.18 -0.78 10.72
N ILE A 182 34.82 -1.45 11.68
CA ILE A 182 35.04 -0.92 13.04
C ILE A 182 35.84 0.38 13.01
N ALA A 183 36.88 0.44 12.18
CA ALA A 183 37.72 1.63 12.06
C ALA A 183 36.91 2.83 11.55
N ALA A 184 36.18 2.70 10.43
CA ALA A 184 35.39 3.84 9.92
C ALA A 184 34.25 4.23 10.86
N ALA A 185 33.70 3.29 11.63
CA ALA A 185 32.70 3.60 12.65
C ALA A 185 33.28 4.53 13.73
N PHE A 186 34.47 4.21 14.27
CA PHE A 186 35.16 5.09 15.24
C PHE A 186 35.58 6.43 14.63
N GLN A 187 36.04 6.44 13.36
CA GLN A 187 36.37 7.67 12.65
C GLN A 187 35.15 8.59 12.47
N SER A 188 34.01 8.04 12.02
CA SER A 188 32.76 8.79 11.84
C SER A 188 32.24 9.37 13.16
N LEU A 189 32.34 8.60 14.24
CA LEU A 189 32.02 9.07 15.59
C LEU A 189 32.93 10.21 16.05
N ALA A 190 34.24 10.11 15.79
CA ALA A 190 35.19 11.18 16.10
C ALA A 190 34.88 12.46 15.32
N LEU A 191 34.64 12.36 14.01
CA LEU A 191 34.31 13.51 13.15
C LEU A 191 33.00 14.18 13.56
N LYS A 192 31.96 13.39 13.85
CA LYS A 192 30.68 13.91 14.36
C LYS A 192 30.89 14.67 15.67
N LYS A 193 31.67 14.09 16.59
CA LYS A 193 31.91 14.73 17.88
C LYS A 193 32.73 16.02 17.74
N GLU A 194 33.68 16.06 16.82
CA GLU A 194 34.45 17.25 16.48
C GLU A 194 33.59 18.35 15.85
N ALA A 195 32.56 17.99 15.09
CA ALA A 195 31.56 18.93 14.59
C ALA A 195 30.69 19.50 15.73
N ASP A 196 30.14 18.63 16.59
CA ASP A 196 29.35 19.02 17.78
C ASP A 196 30.13 20.02 18.67
N PHE A 197 31.46 19.94 18.67
CA PHE A 197 32.35 20.83 19.41
C PHE A 197 32.44 22.25 18.88
N ARG A 198 32.43 22.41 17.55
CA ARG A 198 32.55 23.73 16.91
C ARG A 198 31.32 24.60 17.19
N ASP A 199 30.18 23.96 17.48
CA ASP A 199 28.91 24.64 17.72
C ASP A 199 28.70 25.10 19.18
N VAL A 200 29.56 24.70 20.13
CA VAL A 200 29.37 24.92 21.59
C VAL A 200 30.45 25.83 22.20
N GLU A 201 31.11 26.67 21.40
CA GLU A 201 32.11 27.63 21.89
C GLU A 201 31.48 28.71 22.79
N GLY A 202 31.40 28.42 24.11
CA GLY A 202 30.93 29.36 25.13
C GLY A 202 30.83 28.82 26.57
N GLY A 203 30.84 27.49 26.79
CA GLY A 203 30.66 26.89 28.12
C GLY A 203 31.92 26.22 28.69
N GLY A 204 32.69 26.91 29.54
CA GLY A 204 34.03 26.50 29.99
C GLY A 204 34.17 25.17 30.76
N GLY A 205 33.10 24.59 31.31
CA GLY A 205 33.17 23.35 32.10
C GLY A 205 32.94 22.05 31.30
N VAL A 206 32.12 22.10 30.24
CA VAL A 206 31.75 20.92 29.43
C VAL A 206 32.85 20.55 28.42
N ILE A 207 33.71 21.51 28.08
CA ILE A 207 34.70 21.41 27.00
C ILE A 207 35.84 20.42 27.30
N LEU A 208 36.29 20.28 28.57
CA LEU A 208 37.44 19.42 28.88
C LEU A 208 37.11 17.93 28.72
N ARG A 209 35.95 17.50 29.21
CA ARG A 209 35.57 16.07 29.23
C ARG A 209 35.17 15.55 27.85
N GLU A 210 34.50 16.39 27.07
CA GLU A 210 34.18 16.03 25.69
C GLU A 210 35.47 15.84 24.85
N ARG A 211 36.57 16.53 25.22
CA ARG A 211 37.87 16.43 24.52
C ARG A 211 38.54 15.11 24.84
N GLU A 212 38.39 14.61 26.07
CA GLU A 212 38.82 13.27 26.45
C GLU A 212 38.09 12.18 25.64
N ILE A 213 36.77 12.30 25.45
CA ILE A 213 35.99 11.35 24.64
C ILE A 213 36.44 11.39 23.17
N LEU A 214 36.70 12.58 22.61
CA LEU A 214 37.25 12.71 21.26
C LEU A 214 38.65 12.08 21.16
N GLY A 215 39.47 12.21 22.21
CA GLY A 215 40.76 11.52 22.33
C GLY A 215 40.60 10.01 22.30
N GLU A 216 39.72 9.44 23.14
CA GLU A 216 39.45 8.00 23.18
C GLU A 216 38.92 7.47 21.83
N LEU A 217 38.06 8.23 21.14
CA LEU A 217 37.57 7.86 19.81
C LEU A 217 38.69 7.80 18.77
N ARG A 218 39.63 8.75 18.82
CA ARG A 218 40.81 8.78 17.93
C ARG A 218 41.78 7.65 18.23
N GLU A 219 42.03 7.36 19.51
CA GLU A 219 42.86 6.23 19.95
C GLU A 219 42.25 4.88 19.54
N ALA A 220 40.94 4.70 19.75
CA ALA A 220 40.21 3.51 19.31
C ALA A 220 40.29 3.35 17.77
N HIS A 221 40.10 4.44 17.01
CA HIS A 221 40.28 4.43 15.55
C HIS A 221 41.69 3.96 15.15
N GLN A 222 42.74 4.56 15.72
CA GLN A 222 44.13 4.20 15.42
C GLN A 222 44.43 2.73 15.76
N LEU A 223 43.94 2.24 16.89
CA LEU A 223 44.08 0.84 17.30
C LEU A 223 43.48 -0.11 16.27
N TRP A 224 42.26 0.18 15.79
CA TRP A 224 41.55 -0.68 14.83
C TRP A 224 42.13 -0.59 13.42
N VAL A 225 42.62 0.57 12.98
CA VAL A 225 43.39 0.71 11.74
C VAL A 225 44.66 -0.14 11.81
N ALA A 226 45.41 -0.07 12.91
CA ALA A 226 46.61 -0.87 13.10
C ALA A 226 46.33 -2.39 13.09
N LYS A 227 45.20 -2.83 13.65
CA LYS A 227 44.75 -4.24 13.60
C LYS A 227 44.36 -4.68 12.18
N ALA A 228 43.58 -3.86 11.46
CA ALA A 228 43.20 -4.13 10.08
C ALA A 228 44.43 -4.26 9.16
N LEU A 229 45.44 -3.38 9.34
CA LEU A 229 46.71 -3.43 8.61
C LEU A 229 47.58 -4.65 8.95
N LYS A 230 47.46 -5.21 10.17
CA LYS A 230 48.15 -6.45 10.56
C LYS A 230 47.48 -7.70 9.99
N GLY A 231 46.15 -7.72 9.88
CA GLY A 231 45.38 -8.84 9.31
C GLY A 231 45.45 -8.93 7.77
N THR A 232 45.73 -7.82 7.09
CA THR A 232 45.72 -7.72 5.62
C THR A 232 46.98 -8.25 4.92
N ARG A 233 48.00 -8.74 5.65
CA ARG A 233 49.13 -9.47 5.03
C ARG A 233 48.73 -10.81 4.37
N ALA A 234 47.48 -11.26 4.48
CA ALA A 234 47.00 -12.51 3.91
C ALA A 234 45.94 -12.37 2.78
N ILE A 235 45.47 -11.17 2.45
CA ILE A 235 44.47 -10.99 1.38
C ILE A 235 44.90 -9.80 0.51
N HIS A 236 45.87 -10.06 -0.38
CA HIS A 236 46.02 -9.26 -1.59
C HIS A 236 44.93 -9.72 -2.56
N ASP A 237 43.79 -9.03 -2.55
CA ASP A 237 43.16 -8.55 -3.79
C ASP A 237 41.97 -7.63 -3.45
N GLN A 238 42.27 -6.35 -3.31
CA GLN A 238 41.25 -5.31 -3.12
C GLN A 238 40.39 -5.16 -4.40
N GLU A 239 40.92 -5.48 -5.59
CA GLU A 239 40.19 -5.43 -6.85
C GLU A 239 39.20 -6.60 -6.97
N ALA A 240 39.55 -7.82 -6.53
CA ALA A 240 38.60 -8.95 -6.52
C ALA A 240 37.43 -8.76 -5.55
N TYR A 241 37.64 -8.07 -4.42
CA TYR A 241 36.57 -7.73 -3.47
C TYR A 241 35.56 -6.73 -4.07
N TYR A 242 36.05 -5.71 -4.78
CA TYR A 242 35.17 -4.77 -5.50
C TYR A 242 34.54 -5.40 -6.77
N ALA A 243 35.25 -6.28 -7.48
CA ALA A 243 34.74 -6.97 -8.67
C ALA A 243 33.62 -7.99 -8.35
N ALA A 244 33.62 -8.60 -7.17
CA ALA A 244 32.55 -9.50 -6.74
C ALA A 244 31.27 -8.78 -6.26
N TRP A 245 31.33 -7.45 -6.05
CA TRP A 245 30.21 -6.61 -5.60
C TRP A 245 29.70 -5.63 -6.66
N HIS A 246 30.37 -5.52 -7.81
CA HIS A 246 29.75 -5.00 -9.03
C HIS A 246 28.76 -6.05 -9.56
N LEU A 247 27.50 -5.98 -9.09
CA LEU A 247 26.39 -6.27 -9.99
C LEU A 247 26.60 -5.36 -11.20
N ASP A 248 26.59 -5.92 -12.41
CA ASP A 248 26.72 -5.20 -13.68
C ASP A 248 26.00 -3.85 -13.53
N ASP A 249 26.75 -2.74 -13.70
CA ASP A 249 26.24 -1.40 -13.34
C ASP A 249 24.90 -1.12 -14.07
N ALA A 250 24.68 -1.76 -15.21
CA ALA A 250 23.41 -1.80 -15.93
C ALA A 250 22.27 -2.48 -15.15
N GLU A 251 22.48 -3.65 -14.55
CA GLU A 251 21.47 -4.36 -13.76
C GLU A 251 21.13 -3.60 -12.47
N THR A 252 22.13 -2.97 -11.83
CA THR A 252 21.92 -2.11 -10.66
C THR A 252 21.10 -0.87 -11.03
N LEU A 253 21.39 -0.23 -12.17
CA LEU A 253 20.60 0.91 -12.66
C LEU A 253 19.16 0.48 -12.96
N ILE A 254 18.96 -0.64 -13.65
CA ILE A 254 17.63 -1.18 -13.98
C ILE A 254 16.83 -1.48 -12.71
N ASN A 255 17.46 -2.10 -11.70
CA ASN A 255 16.80 -2.40 -10.44
C ASN A 255 16.49 -1.14 -9.63
N LEU A 256 17.36 -0.14 -9.66
CA LEU A 256 17.13 1.16 -9.02
C LEU A 256 16.01 1.93 -9.70
N GLU A 257 16.00 1.98 -11.04
CA GLU A 257 14.94 2.62 -11.83
C GLU A 257 13.59 1.95 -11.57
N ARG A 258 13.54 0.62 -11.60
CA ARG A 258 12.33 -0.15 -11.28
C ARG A 258 11.88 0.06 -9.84
N GLY A 259 12.82 0.15 -8.90
CA GLY A 259 12.57 0.47 -7.50
C GLY A 259 11.99 1.89 -7.33
N MET A 260 12.57 2.88 -7.98
CA MET A 260 12.11 4.26 -7.98
C MET A 260 10.75 4.43 -8.65
N GLU A 261 10.48 3.73 -9.75
CA GLU A 261 9.18 3.74 -10.41
C GLU A 261 8.10 3.09 -9.55
N THR A 262 8.44 2.01 -8.85
CA THR A 262 7.54 1.38 -7.86
C THR A 262 7.27 2.32 -6.69
N PHE A 263 8.29 3.03 -6.20
CA PHE A 263 8.14 4.02 -5.15
C PHE A 263 7.26 5.21 -5.58
N LYS A 264 7.48 5.77 -6.78
CA LYS A 264 6.63 6.85 -7.35
C LYS A 264 5.17 6.41 -7.47
N ARG A 265 4.91 5.17 -7.91
CA ARG A 265 3.55 4.61 -7.96
C ARG A 265 2.92 4.50 -6.58
N TRP A 266 3.69 4.08 -5.58
CA TRP A 266 3.23 3.99 -4.20
C TRP A 266 2.93 5.37 -3.59
N GLU A 267 3.80 6.36 -3.82
CA GLU A 267 3.63 7.74 -3.38
C GLU A 267 2.42 8.42 -4.03
N ALA A 268 2.22 8.22 -5.35
CA ALA A 268 1.04 8.71 -6.07
C ALA A 268 -0.25 8.09 -5.51
N ARG A 269 -0.25 6.77 -5.24
CA ARG A 269 -1.39 6.07 -4.64
C ARG A 269 -1.71 6.58 -3.23
N LEU A 270 -0.69 6.78 -2.39
CA LEU A 270 -0.89 7.34 -1.05
C LEU A 270 -1.43 8.76 -1.10
N SER A 271 -0.87 9.59 -1.98
CA SER A 271 -1.31 10.98 -2.17
C SER A 271 -2.77 11.02 -2.64
N GLY A 272 -3.14 10.17 -3.61
CA GLY A 272 -4.53 10.01 -4.06
C GLY A 272 -5.46 9.56 -2.94
N GLN A 273 -5.05 8.56 -2.14
CA GLN A 273 -5.84 8.11 -0.97
C GLN A 273 -6.07 9.23 0.06
N MET A 274 -5.04 10.02 0.35
CA MET A 274 -5.16 11.15 1.27
C MET A 274 -6.08 12.25 0.71
N LEU A 275 -6.03 12.50 -0.60
CA LEU A 275 -6.85 13.51 -1.26
C LEU A 275 -8.34 13.13 -1.26
N GLY A 276 -8.66 11.89 -1.62
CA GLY A 276 -10.04 11.39 -1.56
C GLY A 276 -10.59 11.40 -0.13
N GLN A 277 -9.79 10.99 0.85
CA GLN A 277 -10.21 11.02 2.26
C GLN A 277 -10.50 12.43 2.80
N ARG A 278 -9.80 13.47 2.32
CA ARG A 278 -10.05 14.85 2.74
C ARG A 278 -11.38 15.38 2.22
N ASN A 279 -11.78 14.99 1.01
CA ASN A 279 -12.98 15.51 0.35
C ASN A 279 -14.24 14.66 0.56
N GLN A 280 -14.07 13.41 1.01
CA GLN A 280 -15.18 12.50 1.34
C GLN A 280 -16.15 13.05 2.40
N PRO A 281 -15.71 13.64 3.52
CA PRO A 281 -16.63 14.20 4.51
C PRO A 281 -17.55 15.28 3.94
N ALA A 282 -17.03 16.13 3.05
CA ALA A 282 -17.80 17.19 2.42
C ALA A 282 -18.81 16.63 1.39
N GLY A 283 -18.39 15.65 0.58
CA GLY A 283 -19.29 14.94 -0.34
C GLY A 283 -20.42 14.21 0.38
N MET A 284 -20.11 13.50 1.47
CA MET A 284 -21.13 12.85 2.31
C MET A 284 -22.05 13.86 2.99
N SER A 285 -21.53 15.00 3.46
CA SER A 285 -22.37 16.07 4.02
C SER A 285 -23.34 16.63 2.97
N ALA A 286 -22.88 16.85 1.73
CA ALA A 286 -23.73 17.26 0.61
C ALA A 286 -24.83 16.23 0.33
N ALA A 287 -24.49 14.93 0.27
CA ALA A 287 -25.47 13.87 0.08
C ALA A 287 -26.53 13.80 1.19
N VAL A 288 -26.13 13.99 2.47
CA VAL A 288 -27.09 14.09 3.59
C VAL A 288 -28.01 15.30 3.44
N ASN A 289 -27.48 16.46 3.05
CA ASN A 289 -28.30 17.65 2.80
C ASN A 289 -29.29 17.42 1.65
N PHE A 290 -28.88 16.71 0.61
CA PHE A 290 -29.74 16.33 -0.51
C PHE A 290 -30.87 15.39 -0.06
N VAL A 291 -30.57 14.32 0.69
CA VAL A 291 -31.59 13.42 1.25
C VAL A 291 -32.59 14.20 2.13
N ASN A 292 -32.12 15.12 2.96
CA ASN A 292 -32.99 15.97 3.78
C ASN A 292 -33.87 16.91 2.95
N ALA A 293 -33.31 17.49 1.88
CA ALA A 293 -34.06 18.35 0.95
C ALA A 293 -35.14 17.56 0.21
N LEU A 294 -34.85 16.32 -0.19
CA LEU A 294 -35.82 15.42 -0.81
C LEU A 294 -36.95 15.03 0.17
N ALA A 295 -36.61 14.69 1.42
CA ALA A 295 -37.59 14.38 2.46
C ALA A 295 -38.53 15.54 2.79
N THR A 296 -38.05 16.79 2.66
CA THR A 296 -38.81 18.01 2.96
C THR A 296 -39.39 18.68 1.71
N GLN A 297 -39.14 18.13 0.52
CA GLN A 297 -39.45 18.73 -0.79
C GLN A 297 -39.02 20.21 -0.88
N THR A 298 -37.94 20.58 -0.21
CA THR A 298 -37.49 21.97 -0.11
C THR A 298 -36.03 22.07 -0.48
N MET A 299 -35.76 22.82 -1.55
CA MET A 299 -34.41 23.08 -2.00
C MET A 299 -33.68 24.02 -1.03
N SER A 300 -32.46 23.65 -0.64
CA SER A 300 -31.57 24.53 0.12
C SER A 300 -30.28 24.75 -0.65
N ASP A 301 -29.61 25.87 -0.42
CA ASP A 301 -28.31 26.18 -1.02
C ASP A 301 -27.29 25.07 -0.77
N LYS A 302 -27.40 24.32 0.34
CA LYS A 302 -26.51 23.21 0.67
C LYS A 302 -26.84 21.93 -0.09
N ALA A 303 -28.09 21.74 -0.48
CA ALA A 303 -28.53 20.63 -1.32
C ALA A 303 -28.39 20.94 -2.81
N ASP A 304 -28.08 22.19 -3.20
CA ASP A 304 -28.01 22.62 -4.60
C ASP A 304 -26.66 22.32 -5.24
N PHE A 305 -26.59 21.17 -5.89
CA PHE A 305 -25.40 20.71 -6.60
C PHE A 305 -25.74 19.65 -7.64
N VAL A 306 -24.75 19.25 -8.44
CA VAL A 306 -24.85 18.16 -9.42
C VAL A 306 -23.94 17.01 -8.97
N PHE A 307 -24.47 15.79 -8.92
CA PHE A 307 -23.61 14.62 -8.81
C PHE A 307 -22.97 14.34 -10.17
N VAL A 308 -21.66 14.15 -10.20
CA VAL A 308 -20.90 13.81 -11.41
C VAL A 308 -20.13 12.53 -11.15
N SER A 309 -20.65 11.41 -11.64
CA SER A 309 -20.01 10.11 -11.58
C SER A 309 -19.00 9.97 -12.71
N LEU A 310 -17.79 9.50 -12.39
CA LEU A 310 -16.69 9.34 -13.35
C LEU A 310 -16.19 7.89 -13.32
N ASP A 311 -15.72 7.41 -14.47
CA ASP A 311 -15.01 6.14 -14.59
C ASP A 311 -14.01 6.19 -15.76
N PHE A 312 -12.91 5.43 -15.65
CA PHE A 312 -11.89 5.31 -16.69
C PHE A 312 -11.59 3.85 -16.97
N GLU A 313 -11.46 3.49 -18.24
CA GLU A 313 -11.00 2.18 -18.66
C GLU A 313 -9.58 2.23 -19.24
N GLY A 314 -8.81 1.18 -18.98
CA GLY A 314 -7.41 1.07 -19.37
C GLY A 314 -6.44 1.38 -18.22
N ASP A 315 -5.16 1.24 -18.50
CA ASP A 315 -4.10 1.48 -17.53
C ASP A 315 -3.07 2.42 -18.15
N ILE A 316 -2.88 3.57 -17.50
CA ILE A 316 -1.94 4.62 -17.91
C ILE A 316 -0.54 4.06 -18.13
N HIS A 317 -0.13 3.04 -17.37
CA HIS A 317 1.23 2.55 -17.37
C HIS A 317 1.50 1.44 -18.39
N SER A 318 0.47 0.75 -18.89
CA SER A 318 0.67 -0.39 -19.78
C SER A 318 0.19 -0.13 -21.20
N ARG A 319 -1.13 0.05 -21.37
CA ARG A 319 -1.76 0.14 -22.70
C ARG A 319 -2.35 1.52 -23.00
N GLY A 320 -2.29 2.44 -22.04
CA GLY A 320 -2.98 3.72 -22.09
C GLY A 320 -4.45 3.60 -21.69
N LEU A 321 -5.09 4.75 -21.55
CA LEU A 321 -6.53 4.85 -21.34
C LEU A 321 -7.27 4.56 -22.65
N THR A 322 -8.33 3.76 -22.56
CA THR A 322 -9.16 3.39 -23.71
C THR A 322 -10.49 4.13 -23.71
N GLU A 323 -11.05 4.42 -22.53
CA GLU A 323 -12.34 5.10 -22.39
C GLU A 323 -12.35 6.04 -21.19
N PHE A 324 -13.15 7.10 -21.28
CA PHE A 324 -13.51 7.99 -20.18
C PHE A 324 -15.02 8.17 -20.18
N GLY A 325 -15.67 7.77 -19.10
CA GLY A 325 -17.11 7.84 -18.96
C GLY A 325 -17.55 8.78 -17.87
N TYR A 326 -18.72 9.38 -18.04
CA TYR A 326 -19.35 10.11 -16.96
C TYR A 326 -20.87 9.98 -16.96
N ALA A 327 -21.47 10.21 -15.80
CA ALA A 327 -22.90 10.38 -15.64
C ALA A 327 -23.21 11.51 -14.67
N THR A 328 -24.25 12.30 -14.95
CA THR A 328 -24.65 13.44 -14.13
C THR A 328 -26.08 13.30 -13.62
N LEU A 329 -26.33 13.87 -12.44
CA LEU A 329 -27.66 14.00 -11.86
C LEU A 329 -27.77 15.34 -11.14
N ASP A 330 -28.64 16.24 -11.64
CA ASP A 330 -28.95 17.50 -10.98
C ASP A 330 -29.93 17.25 -9.82
N THR A 331 -29.55 17.66 -8.62
CA THR A 331 -30.39 17.54 -7.42
C THR A 331 -31.70 18.33 -7.53
N ARG A 332 -31.73 19.43 -8.30
CA ARG A 332 -32.93 20.23 -8.53
C ARG A 332 -33.98 19.44 -9.30
N ASP A 333 -33.57 18.69 -10.30
CA ASP A 333 -34.46 17.88 -11.13
C ASP A 333 -35.10 16.75 -10.32
N VAL A 334 -34.34 16.14 -9.40
CA VAL A 334 -34.89 15.11 -8.50
C VAL A 334 -35.92 15.70 -7.55
N ILE A 335 -35.62 16.86 -6.94
CA ILE A 335 -36.55 17.52 -5.99
C ILE A 335 -37.79 18.06 -6.70
N ALA A 336 -37.67 18.45 -7.97
CA ALA A 336 -38.79 18.85 -8.82
C ALA A 336 -39.59 17.69 -9.43
N ASP A 337 -39.28 16.44 -9.04
CA ASP A 337 -39.90 15.20 -9.55
C ASP A 337 -39.79 15.05 -11.08
N ARG A 338 -38.64 15.45 -11.63
CA ARG A 338 -38.25 15.28 -13.04
C ARG A 338 -36.87 14.61 -13.17
N PRO A 339 -36.56 13.57 -12.38
CA PRO A 339 -35.21 13.04 -12.30
C PRO A 339 -34.74 12.47 -13.64
N THR A 340 -33.55 12.88 -14.07
CA THR A 340 -32.88 12.29 -15.23
C THR A 340 -31.40 12.08 -14.92
N ILE A 341 -30.89 10.88 -15.17
CA ILE A 341 -29.44 10.63 -15.18
C ILE A 341 -28.97 10.74 -16.63
N PHE A 342 -28.13 11.73 -16.91
CA PHE A 342 -27.51 11.89 -18.22
C PHE A 342 -26.16 11.18 -18.24
N GLY A 343 -25.89 10.33 -19.24
CA GLY A 343 -24.62 9.63 -19.38
C GLY A 343 -23.95 9.92 -20.72
N HIS A 344 -22.62 9.85 -20.75
CA HIS A 344 -21.83 9.94 -21.98
C HIS A 344 -20.57 9.08 -21.87
N ASN A 345 -20.07 8.60 -23.02
CA ASN A 345 -18.82 7.86 -23.08
C ASN A 345 -17.86 8.46 -24.11
N TYR A 346 -16.64 8.74 -23.71
CA TYR A 346 -15.55 9.12 -24.60
C TYR A 346 -14.67 7.91 -24.91
N ALA A 347 -14.46 7.60 -26.18
CA ALA A 347 -13.54 6.55 -26.63
C ALA A 347 -12.21 7.16 -27.10
N LEU A 348 -11.09 6.68 -26.53
CA LEU A 348 -9.74 7.24 -26.77
C LEU A 348 -8.87 6.39 -27.71
N ALA A 349 -9.18 5.10 -27.85
CA ALA A 349 -8.45 4.18 -28.72
C ALA A 349 -9.30 3.75 -29.93
N SER A 350 -8.64 3.43 -31.05
CA SER A 350 -9.27 3.09 -32.34
C SER A 350 -10.15 1.83 -32.32
N ASN A 351 -10.18 1.07 -31.22
CA ASN A 351 -10.89 -0.20 -31.09
C ASN A 351 -11.89 -0.22 -29.93
N HIS A 352 -12.75 0.80 -29.83
CA HIS A 352 -13.91 0.74 -28.95
C HIS A 352 -14.94 -0.26 -29.51
N LYS A 353 -15.13 -1.38 -28.79
CA LYS A 353 -16.07 -2.46 -29.21
C LYS A 353 -17.26 -2.62 -28.27
N ARG A 354 -17.33 -1.84 -27.19
CA ARG A 354 -18.31 -2.04 -26.12
C ARG A 354 -19.52 -1.13 -26.35
N GLY A 355 -20.72 -1.66 -26.15
CA GLY A 355 -21.95 -0.88 -26.32
C GLY A 355 -22.18 0.03 -25.12
N PHE A 356 -22.17 1.35 -25.33
CA PHE A 356 -22.67 2.29 -24.35
C PHE A 356 -24.21 2.30 -24.38
N LEU A 357 -24.86 2.18 -23.22
CA LEU A 357 -26.32 2.00 -23.12
C LEU A 357 -27.09 3.30 -22.85
N PHE A 358 -26.42 4.32 -22.31
CA PHE A 358 -27.08 5.46 -21.66
C PHE A 358 -26.88 6.79 -22.40
N GLY A 359 -26.64 6.74 -23.71
CA GLY A 359 -26.48 7.93 -24.56
C GLY A 359 -25.50 7.71 -25.70
N ASP A 360 -24.77 8.78 -26.03
CA ASP A 360 -23.85 8.82 -27.17
C ASP A 360 -22.40 8.49 -26.79
N VAL A 361 -21.66 8.02 -27.79
CA VAL A 361 -20.21 7.82 -27.71
C VAL A 361 -19.51 8.88 -28.58
N THR A 362 -18.58 9.62 -27.99
CA THR A 362 -17.72 10.56 -28.73
C THR A 362 -16.29 10.06 -28.78
N ARG A 363 -15.63 10.12 -29.94
CA ARG A 363 -14.20 9.83 -30.04
C ARG A 363 -13.38 11.09 -29.76
N ILE A 364 -12.36 10.97 -28.93
CA ILE A 364 -11.40 12.04 -28.64
C ILE A 364 -9.99 11.46 -28.61
N ASP A 365 -8.99 12.29 -28.90
CA ASP A 365 -7.60 11.89 -28.75
C ASP A 365 -7.12 12.09 -27.31
N VAL A 366 -6.13 11.31 -26.86
CA VAL A 366 -5.54 11.41 -25.51
C VAL A 366 -5.12 12.84 -25.13
N PRO A 367 -4.52 13.68 -26.01
CA PRO A 367 -4.19 15.06 -25.67
C PRO A 367 -5.40 15.96 -25.34
N GLN A 368 -6.59 15.61 -25.83
CA GLN A 368 -7.83 16.35 -25.56
C GLN A 368 -8.45 15.96 -24.21
N LEU A 369 -8.09 14.79 -23.66
CA LEU A 369 -8.73 14.25 -22.45
C LEU A 369 -8.71 15.22 -21.27
N GLY A 370 -7.59 15.89 -21.01
CA GLY A 370 -7.50 16.86 -19.91
C GLY A 370 -8.45 18.06 -20.08
N ALA A 371 -8.65 18.55 -21.30
CA ALA A 371 -9.65 19.59 -21.58
C ALA A 371 -11.07 19.05 -21.43
N THR A 372 -11.33 17.84 -21.93
CA THR A 372 -12.64 17.17 -21.82
C THR A 372 -13.04 16.93 -20.37
N ILE A 373 -12.13 16.45 -19.51
CA ILE A 373 -12.39 16.26 -18.07
C ILE A 373 -12.78 17.59 -17.42
N ARG A 374 -12.06 18.68 -17.72
CA ARG A 374 -12.38 20.01 -17.18
C ARG A 374 -13.76 20.48 -17.63
N GLN A 375 -14.12 20.26 -18.89
CA GLN A 375 -15.43 20.60 -19.42
C GLN A 375 -16.54 19.79 -18.74
N VAL A 376 -16.36 18.48 -18.56
CA VAL A 376 -17.32 17.63 -17.83
C VAL A 376 -17.47 18.07 -16.37
N CYS A 377 -16.37 18.49 -15.74
CA CYS A 377 -16.35 19.03 -14.39
C CYS A 377 -16.60 20.55 -14.33
N HIS A 378 -17.16 21.15 -15.40
CA HIS A 378 -17.57 22.54 -15.45
C HIS A 378 -19.05 22.60 -15.81
N VAL A 379 -19.89 22.46 -14.79
CA VAL A 379 -21.35 22.53 -14.93
C VAL A 379 -21.79 23.95 -14.62
N THR A 380 -22.49 24.60 -15.55
CA THR A 380 -23.01 25.96 -15.37
C THR A 380 -24.53 25.95 -15.32
N ASP A 381 -25.11 26.89 -14.59
CA ASP A 381 -26.55 27.15 -14.57
C ASP A 381 -27.00 27.95 -15.81
N VAL A 382 -28.29 28.21 -15.93
CA VAL A 382 -28.89 28.92 -17.09
C VAL A 382 -28.37 30.36 -17.23
N ASP A 383 -27.94 30.97 -16.12
CA ASP A 383 -27.33 32.30 -16.06
C ASP A 383 -25.81 32.28 -16.28
N GLY A 384 -25.22 31.09 -16.52
CA GLY A 384 -23.80 30.89 -16.74
C GLY A 384 -22.97 30.78 -15.45
N MET A 385 -23.61 30.78 -14.28
CA MET A 385 -22.89 30.64 -13.00
C MET A 385 -22.47 29.19 -12.76
N ASP A 386 -21.25 29.00 -12.25
CA ASP A 386 -20.73 27.68 -11.92
C ASP A 386 -21.59 27.00 -10.85
N ARG A 387 -22.05 25.79 -11.16
CA ARG A 387 -22.77 24.93 -10.22
C ARG A 387 -21.78 24.18 -9.34
N ARG A 388 -22.18 23.98 -8.09
CA ARG A 388 -21.48 23.10 -7.16
C ARG A 388 -21.64 21.66 -7.61
N MET A 389 -20.63 20.83 -7.41
CA MET A 389 -20.68 19.43 -7.79
C MET A 389 -20.02 18.49 -6.77
N VAL A 390 -20.52 17.26 -6.75
CA VAL A 390 -19.95 16.17 -5.96
C VAL A 390 -19.48 15.10 -6.93
N LEU A 391 -18.17 14.80 -6.95
CA LEU A 391 -17.64 13.74 -7.79
C LEU A 391 -17.93 12.38 -7.16
N VAL A 392 -18.38 11.42 -7.96
CA VAL A 392 -18.77 10.07 -7.51
C VAL A 392 -17.96 9.03 -8.27
N GLY A 393 -17.52 7.98 -7.59
CA GLY A 393 -16.81 6.87 -8.22
C GLY A 393 -16.92 5.58 -7.41
N HIS A 394 -16.53 4.46 -8.00
CA HIS A 394 -16.42 3.17 -7.31
C HIS A 394 -14.95 2.82 -7.08
N GLY A 395 -14.37 3.42 -6.04
CA GLY A 395 -12.91 3.54 -5.91
C GLY A 395 -12.35 4.86 -6.42
N ILE A 396 -13.09 5.96 -6.25
CA ILE A 396 -12.86 7.33 -6.79
C ILE A 396 -11.40 7.81 -6.82
N ASN A 397 -10.54 7.31 -5.93
CA ASN A 397 -9.11 7.65 -5.91
C ASN A 397 -8.38 7.21 -7.19
N ASN A 398 -8.84 6.15 -7.85
CA ASN A 398 -8.29 5.71 -9.14
C ASN A 398 -8.60 6.78 -10.19
N GLU A 399 -9.85 7.22 -10.28
CA GLU A 399 -10.31 8.24 -11.23
C GLU A 399 -9.58 9.57 -10.98
N LEU A 400 -9.45 10.00 -9.72
CA LEU A 400 -8.69 11.21 -9.37
C LEU A 400 -7.21 11.11 -9.75
N SER A 401 -6.62 9.91 -9.63
CA SER A 401 -5.23 9.67 -10.08
C SER A 401 -5.12 9.76 -11.60
N HIS A 402 -6.11 9.24 -12.34
CA HIS A 402 -6.20 9.38 -13.79
C HIS A 402 -6.33 10.85 -14.21
N MET A 403 -7.23 11.61 -13.57
CA MET A 403 -7.38 13.05 -13.83
C MET A 403 -6.07 13.81 -13.63
N ALA A 404 -5.37 13.56 -12.51
CA ALA A 404 -4.11 14.22 -12.19
C ALA A 404 -3.01 13.91 -13.21
N ALA A 405 -2.93 12.65 -13.67
CA ALA A 405 -2.00 12.24 -14.73
C ALA A 405 -2.24 12.96 -16.06
N HIS A 406 -3.47 13.44 -16.30
CA HIS A 406 -3.85 14.25 -17.46
C HIS A 406 -3.93 15.76 -17.15
N GLY A 407 -3.26 16.20 -16.08
CA GLY A 407 -3.10 17.62 -15.75
C GLY A 407 -4.35 18.28 -15.19
N VAL A 408 -5.32 17.50 -14.69
CA VAL A 408 -6.51 18.00 -14.01
C VAL A 408 -6.44 17.59 -12.55
N ARG A 409 -6.14 18.54 -11.67
CA ARG A 409 -6.16 18.29 -10.22
C ARG A 409 -7.46 18.81 -9.64
N LEU A 410 -7.87 18.22 -8.53
CA LEU A 410 -9.14 18.56 -7.89
C LEU A 410 -9.15 20.02 -7.41
N GLU A 411 -8.00 20.56 -7.01
CA GLU A 411 -7.83 21.95 -6.59
C GLU A 411 -8.04 22.95 -7.74
N ASP A 412 -7.89 22.49 -8.99
CA ASP A 412 -8.09 23.30 -10.18
C ASP A 412 -9.57 23.30 -10.63
N LEU A 413 -10.47 22.62 -9.89
CA LEU A 413 -11.91 22.49 -10.19
C LEU A 413 -12.75 23.19 -9.10
N PRO A 414 -12.97 24.52 -9.18
CA PRO A 414 -13.57 25.31 -8.10
C PRO A 414 -15.03 24.95 -7.78
N GLY A 415 -15.76 24.34 -8.73
CA GLY A 415 -17.12 23.86 -8.52
C GLY A 415 -17.21 22.60 -7.65
N VAL A 416 -16.12 21.84 -7.47
CA VAL A 416 -16.16 20.57 -6.76
C VAL A 416 -16.17 20.79 -5.24
N VAL A 417 -17.28 20.47 -4.59
CA VAL A 417 -17.45 20.64 -3.14
C VAL A 417 -17.10 19.39 -2.33
N GLY A 418 -16.93 18.23 -2.98
CA GLY A 418 -16.58 16.99 -2.31
C GLY A 418 -16.57 15.79 -3.23
N THR A 419 -16.21 14.63 -2.68
CA THR A 419 -16.19 13.36 -3.41
C THR A 419 -16.94 12.27 -2.65
N ILE A 420 -17.45 11.26 -3.35
CA ILE A 420 -18.08 10.08 -2.75
C ILE A 420 -17.52 8.83 -3.42
N ASP A 421 -17.04 7.90 -2.59
CA ASP A 421 -16.62 6.58 -3.02
C ASP A 421 -17.70 5.55 -2.67
N THR A 422 -18.43 5.07 -3.68
CA THR A 422 -19.50 4.08 -3.50
C THR A 422 -18.98 2.73 -3.00
N GLY A 423 -17.71 2.39 -3.25
CA GLY A 423 -17.06 1.20 -2.73
C GLY A 423 -16.84 1.28 -1.22
N GLN A 424 -16.45 2.45 -0.70
CA GLN A 424 -16.36 2.69 0.74
C GLN A 424 -17.75 2.84 1.38
N LEU A 425 -18.66 3.55 0.73
CA LEU A 425 -20.01 3.76 1.24
C LEU A 425 -20.77 2.44 1.36
N SER A 426 -20.67 1.55 0.37
CA SER A 426 -21.30 0.22 0.43
C SER A 426 -20.77 -0.64 1.59
N LYS A 427 -19.48 -0.51 1.93
CA LYS A 427 -18.92 -1.19 3.10
C LYS A 427 -19.53 -0.70 4.41
N VAL A 428 -19.83 0.60 4.51
CA VAL A 428 -20.46 1.19 5.69
C VAL A 428 -21.95 0.83 5.76
N VAL A 429 -22.68 0.96 4.64
CA VAL A 429 -24.13 0.79 4.59
C VAL A 429 -24.54 -0.69 4.58
N LEU A 430 -23.85 -1.53 3.80
CA LEU A 430 -24.23 -2.93 3.59
C LEU A 430 -23.30 -3.92 4.31
N GLY A 431 -22.20 -3.46 4.90
CA GLY A 431 -21.16 -4.35 5.44
C GLY A 431 -20.41 -5.14 4.37
N GLN A 432 -20.50 -4.73 3.10
CA GLN A 432 -19.92 -5.43 1.95
C GLN A 432 -18.95 -4.53 1.20
N ALA A 433 -17.80 -5.07 0.83
CA ALA A 433 -16.89 -4.45 -0.13
C ALA A 433 -16.72 -5.39 -1.31
N GLY A 434 -16.45 -4.85 -2.50
CA GLY A 434 -16.29 -5.66 -3.70
C GLY A 434 -16.15 -4.81 -4.95
N THR A 435 -16.32 -5.48 -6.10
CA THR A 435 -16.39 -4.86 -7.41
C THR A 435 -17.74 -4.17 -7.60
N LEU A 436 -17.82 -3.28 -8.60
CA LEU A 436 -19.08 -2.65 -8.99
C LEU A 436 -20.15 -3.70 -9.33
N GLU A 437 -19.83 -4.74 -10.10
CA GLU A 437 -20.79 -5.83 -10.41
C GLU A 437 -21.41 -6.44 -9.15
N ARG A 438 -20.58 -6.72 -8.13
CA ARG A 438 -21.05 -7.33 -6.89
C ARG A 438 -21.95 -6.37 -6.12
N LEU A 439 -21.60 -5.09 -6.09
CA LEU A 439 -22.44 -4.06 -5.46
C LEU A 439 -23.80 -3.96 -6.16
N LEU A 440 -23.81 -3.82 -7.49
CA LEU A 440 -25.04 -3.73 -8.29
C LEU A 440 -25.92 -4.96 -8.12
N THR A 441 -25.33 -6.15 -8.10
CA THR A 441 -26.05 -7.40 -7.85
C THR A 441 -26.66 -7.43 -6.46
N SER A 442 -25.92 -6.99 -5.43
CA SER A 442 -26.42 -6.94 -4.05
C SER A 442 -27.54 -5.92 -3.83
N LEU A 443 -27.52 -4.84 -4.61
CA LEU A 443 -28.55 -3.80 -4.64
C LEU A 443 -29.69 -4.13 -5.61
N GLU A 444 -29.61 -5.28 -6.30
CA GLU A 444 -30.58 -5.71 -7.31
C GLU A 444 -30.86 -4.63 -8.38
N ILE A 445 -29.81 -3.89 -8.77
CA ILE A 445 -29.87 -2.94 -9.89
C ILE A 445 -29.89 -3.75 -11.19
N PRO A 446 -30.81 -3.45 -12.13
CA PRO A 446 -30.85 -4.12 -13.43
C PRO A 446 -29.50 -4.04 -14.15
N LEU A 447 -29.02 -5.18 -14.66
CA LEU A 447 -27.79 -5.31 -15.42
C LEU A 447 -28.05 -6.12 -16.69
N THR A 448 -27.51 -5.68 -17.83
CA THR A 448 -27.53 -6.51 -19.03
C THR A 448 -26.52 -7.63 -18.87
N ARG A 449 -26.98 -8.88 -18.95
CA ARG A 449 -26.12 -10.07 -18.90
C ARG A 449 -26.11 -10.80 -20.23
N ASN A 450 -24.97 -11.34 -20.65
CA ASN A 450 -24.92 -12.24 -21.79
C ASN A 450 -25.55 -13.60 -21.48
N ARG A 451 -25.62 -14.45 -22.51
CA ARG A 451 -26.04 -15.86 -22.42
C ARG A 451 -25.24 -16.70 -21.41
N HIS A 452 -24.07 -16.24 -20.98
CA HIS A 452 -23.23 -16.90 -19.98
C HIS A 452 -23.42 -16.31 -18.56
N GLY A 453 -24.31 -15.33 -18.41
CA GLY A 453 -24.58 -14.67 -17.13
C GLY A 453 -23.60 -13.57 -16.75
N PHE A 454 -22.61 -13.24 -17.58
CA PHE A 454 -21.69 -12.12 -17.30
C PHE A 454 -22.32 -10.78 -17.64
N ALA A 455 -22.06 -9.76 -16.83
CA ALA A 455 -22.58 -8.41 -17.01
C ALA A 455 -21.90 -7.70 -18.21
N ASP A 456 -22.40 -7.96 -19.42
CA ASP A 456 -21.89 -7.43 -20.70
C ASP A 456 -21.86 -5.91 -20.78
N SER A 457 -22.69 -5.24 -19.98
CA SER A 457 -22.74 -3.78 -19.95
C SER A 457 -21.62 -3.15 -19.13
N LEU A 458 -20.92 -3.93 -18.29
CA LEU A 458 -19.78 -3.42 -17.51
C LEU A 458 -18.51 -3.40 -18.35
N HIS A 459 -17.51 -2.68 -17.86
CA HIS A 459 -16.26 -2.37 -18.56
C HIS A 459 -16.43 -1.38 -19.72
N CYS A 460 -17.54 -0.66 -19.78
CA CYS A 460 -17.65 0.54 -20.59
C CYS A 460 -17.71 1.69 -19.62
N ALA A 461 -16.74 2.60 -19.68
CA ALA A 461 -16.58 3.61 -18.65
C ALA A 461 -17.86 4.42 -18.43
N GLY A 462 -18.56 4.79 -19.52
CA GLY A 462 -19.83 5.50 -19.42
C GLY A 462 -20.93 4.69 -18.74
N ASN A 463 -21.01 3.38 -19.01
CA ASN A 463 -21.97 2.50 -18.32
C ASN A 463 -21.62 2.37 -16.84
N ASP A 464 -20.34 2.20 -16.52
CA ASP A 464 -19.86 2.01 -15.15
C ASP A 464 -20.05 3.27 -14.31
N ALA A 465 -19.81 4.46 -14.89
CA ALA A 465 -20.16 5.74 -14.27
C ALA A 465 -21.68 5.86 -14.01
N HIS A 466 -22.52 5.49 -14.98
CA HIS A 466 -23.99 5.53 -14.83
C HIS A 466 -24.48 4.57 -13.75
N TYR A 467 -24.00 3.32 -13.76
CA TYR A 467 -24.35 2.33 -12.75
C TYR A 467 -23.83 2.71 -11.37
N THR A 468 -22.65 3.29 -11.27
CA THR A 468 -22.11 3.84 -10.02
C THR A 468 -23.04 4.90 -9.43
N LEU A 469 -23.62 5.76 -10.27
CA LEU A 469 -24.59 6.75 -9.80
C LEU A 469 -25.89 6.11 -9.34
N ARG A 470 -26.43 5.12 -10.07
CA ARG A 470 -27.59 4.33 -9.61
C ARG A 470 -27.32 3.62 -8.27
N ALA A 471 -26.12 3.07 -8.09
CA ALA A 471 -25.70 2.45 -6.83
C ALA A 471 -25.65 3.46 -5.69
N LEU A 472 -25.14 4.68 -5.93
CA LEU A 472 -25.17 5.75 -4.94
C LEU A 472 -26.60 6.05 -4.49
N LEU A 473 -27.55 6.20 -5.42
CA LEU A 473 -28.94 6.51 -5.08
C LEU A 473 -29.56 5.46 -4.16
N LEU A 474 -29.35 4.16 -4.42
CA LEU A 474 -29.84 3.11 -3.53
C LEU A 474 -29.11 3.07 -2.19
N LEU A 475 -27.80 3.34 -2.15
CA LEU A 475 -27.07 3.43 -0.88
C LEU A 475 -27.60 4.58 -0.02
N LEU A 476 -27.91 5.73 -0.61
CA LEU A 476 -28.53 6.86 0.09
C LEU A 476 -29.96 6.53 0.55
N HIS A 477 -30.74 5.84 -0.29
CA HIS A 477 -32.06 5.33 0.07
C HIS A 477 -31.98 4.38 1.29
N THR A 478 -31.10 3.38 1.25
CA THR A 478 -30.93 2.40 2.34
C THR A 478 -30.45 3.04 3.64
N GLN A 479 -29.63 4.10 3.57
CA GLN A 479 -29.16 4.81 4.76
C GLN A 479 -30.25 5.72 5.37
N SER A 480 -31.26 6.10 4.58
CA SER A 480 -32.36 6.96 5.03
C SER A 480 -33.32 6.18 5.93
N SER A 481 -33.82 6.82 7.00
CA SER A 481 -34.76 6.15 7.90
C SER A 481 -36.13 5.95 7.22
N PRO A 482 -36.84 4.82 7.47
CA PRO A 482 -38.10 4.48 6.82
C PRO A 482 -39.28 5.42 7.16
N THR A 483 -39.09 6.39 8.06
CA THR A 483 -40.11 7.37 8.46
C THR A 483 -40.15 8.62 7.58
N SER A 484 -39.21 8.78 6.65
CA SER A 484 -39.19 9.93 5.74
C SER A 484 -40.10 9.64 4.55
N GLY A 485 -41.12 10.46 4.32
CA GLY A 485 -42.18 10.23 3.33
C GLY A 485 -41.72 10.05 1.87
N GLY A 486 -42.69 9.72 1.00
CA GLY A 486 -42.50 9.06 -0.30
C GLY A 486 -41.65 9.75 -1.39
N SER A 487 -41.10 10.94 -1.16
CA SER A 487 -40.13 11.51 -2.12
C SER A 487 -38.78 10.78 -2.08
N ILE A 488 -38.42 10.12 -0.97
CA ILE A 488 -37.20 9.29 -0.91
C ILE A 488 -37.31 8.05 -1.80
N ASP A 489 -38.51 7.48 -1.97
CA ASP A 489 -38.75 6.32 -2.84
C ASP A 489 -38.38 6.60 -4.30
N LEU A 490 -38.32 7.87 -4.71
CA LEU A 490 -37.84 8.29 -6.02
C LEU A 490 -36.40 7.83 -6.28
N LEU A 491 -35.54 7.82 -5.25
CA LEU A 491 -34.15 7.35 -5.38
C LEU A 491 -34.09 5.86 -5.76
N GLU A 492 -34.93 5.04 -5.12
CA GLU A 492 -35.04 3.61 -5.45
C GLU A 492 -35.62 3.40 -6.86
N GLN A 493 -36.69 4.13 -7.20
CA GLN A 493 -37.31 4.06 -8.52
C GLN A 493 -36.31 4.41 -9.64
N MET A 494 -35.53 5.48 -9.48
CA MET A 494 -34.50 5.88 -10.44
C MET A 494 -33.42 4.82 -10.59
N ALA A 495 -32.89 4.30 -9.48
CA ALA A 495 -31.81 3.33 -9.50
C ALA A 495 -32.23 2.00 -10.15
N ARG A 496 -33.48 1.57 -9.90
CA ARG A 496 -34.06 0.33 -10.42
C ARG A 496 -34.83 0.52 -11.73
N ALA A 497 -34.82 1.72 -12.30
CA ALA A 497 -35.49 1.99 -13.57
C ALA A 497 -35.02 0.99 -14.64
N PRO A 498 -35.92 0.49 -15.51
CA PRO A 498 -35.54 -0.42 -16.59
C PRO A 498 -34.37 0.14 -17.41
N LEU A 499 -33.52 -0.75 -17.90
CA LEU A 499 -32.45 -0.36 -18.80
C LEU A 499 -33.05 0.04 -20.16
N PRO A 500 -32.44 1.00 -20.88
CA PRO A 500 -32.80 1.28 -22.26
C PRO A 500 -32.74 -0.02 -23.09
N GLU A 501 -33.68 -0.19 -24.02
CA GLU A 501 -33.58 -1.28 -24.98
C GLU A 501 -32.27 -1.10 -25.76
N ARG A 502 -31.45 -2.14 -25.79
CA ARG A 502 -30.23 -2.12 -26.58
C ARG A 502 -30.65 -1.88 -28.02
N ALA A 503 -30.25 -0.76 -28.60
CA ALA A 503 -30.44 -0.51 -30.01
C ALA A 503 -29.93 -1.75 -30.74
N VAL A 504 -30.82 -2.47 -31.42
CA VAL A 504 -30.45 -3.66 -32.18
C VAL A 504 -29.46 -3.17 -33.20
N ALA A 505 -28.17 -3.48 -32.98
CA ALA A 505 -27.10 -3.10 -33.89
C ALA A 505 -27.57 -3.49 -35.28
N THR A 506 -27.86 -2.49 -36.11
CA THR A 506 -28.34 -2.79 -37.45
C THR A 506 -27.17 -3.50 -38.12
N LYS A 507 -27.45 -4.57 -38.85
CA LYS A 507 -26.45 -5.47 -39.46
C LYS A 507 -25.43 -4.76 -40.38
N ASN A 508 -25.58 -3.45 -40.58
CA ASN A 508 -24.74 -2.57 -41.38
C ASN A 508 -23.81 -1.66 -40.55
N ASP A 509 -23.82 -1.72 -39.21
CA ASP A 509 -22.79 -1.09 -38.37
C ASP A 509 -21.51 -1.95 -38.35
N ASP A 510 -21.10 -2.39 -39.54
CA ASP A 510 -19.83 -3.04 -39.79
C ASP A 510 -18.74 -1.97 -39.76
N TRP A 511 -18.26 -1.67 -38.56
CA TRP A 511 -17.21 -0.68 -38.30
C TRP A 511 -15.93 -0.94 -39.10
N ASP A 512 -15.71 -2.18 -39.56
CA ASP A 512 -14.60 -2.54 -40.43
C ASP A 512 -14.72 -1.84 -41.80
N ALA A 513 -15.93 -1.54 -42.28
CA ALA A 513 -16.15 -0.84 -43.56
C ALA A 513 -15.86 0.68 -43.51
N HIS A 514 -15.76 1.28 -42.32
CA HIS A 514 -15.41 2.71 -42.17
C HIS A 514 -13.91 2.96 -42.03
N LEU A 515 -13.14 2.00 -41.52
CA LEU A 515 -11.67 2.14 -41.41
C LEU A 515 -10.95 2.02 -42.76
N ASP A 516 -11.51 1.27 -43.71
CA ASP A 516 -10.89 1.10 -45.05
C ASP A 516 -11.13 2.27 -46.01
N ARG A 517 -12.12 3.14 -45.74
CA ARG A 517 -12.49 4.23 -46.67
C ARG A 517 -11.61 5.47 -46.54
N GLU A 518 -11.21 5.85 -45.32
CA GLU A 518 -10.40 7.06 -45.10
C GLU A 518 -8.90 6.83 -45.38
N LEU A 519 -8.39 5.61 -45.26
CA LEU A 519 -6.99 5.28 -45.58
C LEU A 519 -6.71 5.20 -47.08
N PHE A 520 -7.72 4.97 -47.92
CA PHE A 520 -7.56 4.90 -49.38
C PHE A 520 -7.79 6.24 -50.11
N GLU A 521 -8.54 7.18 -49.54
CA GLU A 521 -8.84 8.45 -50.21
C GLU A 521 -7.73 9.52 -50.04
N HIS A 522 -6.74 9.32 -49.16
CA HIS A 522 -5.63 10.28 -48.97
C HIS A 522 -4.32 9.96 -49.72
N PHE A 523 -4.20 8.81 -50.39
CA PHE A 523 -3.00 8.44 -51.16
C PHE A 523 -3.20 8.44 -52.69
N GLY A 524 -4.35 8.91 -53.19
CA GLY A 524 -4.71 8.87 -54.60
C GLY A 524 -4.37 10.10 -55.48
N SER A 525 -3.67 11.13 -54.99
CA SER A 525 -3.46 12.38 -55.76
C SER A 525 -2.04 12.95 -55.81
N ILE A 526 -1.00 12.11 -55.74
CA ILE A 526 0.36 12.53 -56.12
C ILE A 526 0.90 11.54 -57.15
N GLY A 527 0.75 11.89 -58.42
CA GLY A 527 1.23 11.11 -59.56
C GLY A 527 0.77 11.64 -60.91
N GLU A 528 1.12 12.90 -61.23
CA GLU A 528 1.51 13.32 -62.58
C GLU A 528 2.93 13.88 -62.52
#